data_AF-A0A7G9R2F1-F1
#
_entry.id   AF-A0A7G9R2F1-F1
#
_cell.length_a   1.000
_cell.length_b   1.000
_cell.length_c   1.000
_cell.angle_alpha   90.00
_cell.angle_beta   90.00
_cell.angle_gamma   90.00
#
_symmetry.space_group_name_H-M   'P 1'
#
loop_
_entity.id
_entity.type
_entity.pdbx_description
1 polymer ?
#
loop_
_entity_poly.entity_id
_entity_poly.type
_entity_poly.pdbx_seq_one_letter_code
_entity_poly.pdbx_strand_id
1 'polypeptide(L)'
;MNSEAAELTIDSEAQYLVSGPVLEAVAGAVGHQVDGKDLRVTATANSRVLQLTYRAWSSRDAVAGAEAAASAFLDQRRDRLEAERSAAEVSLERRADAARQGVTRSHYVISELESRAAYTGQPVDTRLLRADMEEQSGELGELSAALYAVENQSVDPGEVLRGPFTRTDDSRIYIDAVSGALVGLLAGLGLALARDLRSLRLSRATRVTPLTGLPLLAAADDPQSAALYSAAHAAAAHGATTSLLAGASRPARAASRTVDAILSHRENALGLLAREEKGFVPGAVLVADPRSRTKDVLGVARRTEGAGVRVLGVIHVRRPRRSLRRLLRPRNAR
;
A
#
# COMPACT_ATOMS: atom_id res chain seq x y z
N MET A 1 -21.49 40.38 -2.48
CA MET A 1 -20.27 40.32 -1.66
C MET A 1 -20.43 39.56 -0.34
N ASN A 2 -21.49 38.75 -0.13
CA ASN A 2 -21.71 38.01 1.13
C ASN A 2 -21.34 36.50 1.08
N SER A 3 -20.88 36.00 -0.07
CA SER A 3 -20.59 34.57 -0.24
C SER A 3 -19.30 34.16 0.47
N GLU A 4 -18.25 34.96 0.33
CA GLU A 4 -16.89 34.61 0.77
C GLU A 4 -16.76 34.64 2.30
N ALA A 5 -17.39 35.60 2.98
CA ALA A 5 -17.44 35.65 4.43
C ALA A 5 -18.28 34.50 5.02
N ALA A 6 -19.39 34.13 4.37
CA ALA A 6 -20.20 32.99 4.79
C ALA A 6 -19.45 31.66 4.62
N GLU A 7 -18.72 31.50 3.52
CA GLU A 7 -17.91 30.32 3.24
C GLU A 7 -16.75 30.17 4.23
N LEU A 8 -16.04 31.25 4.56
CA LEU A 8 -15.00 31.27 5.61
C LEU A 8 -15.54 30.93 7.00
N THR A 9 -16.78 31.33 7.32
CA THR A 9 -17.39 31.05 8.63
C THR A 9 -17.81 29.58 8.74
N ILE A 10 -18.36 29.01 7.66
CA ILE A 10 -18.81 27.61 7.68
C ILE A 10 -17.61 26.63 7.67
N ASP A 11 -16.55 26.95 6.92
CA ASP A 11 -15.36 26.09 6.85
C ASP A 11 -14.58 26.12 8.18
N SER A 12 -14.57 27.26 8.87
CA SER A 12 -14.05 27.34 10.24
C SER A 12 -14.95 26.59 11.24
N GLU A 13 -16.28 26.69 11.16
CA GLU A 13 -17.21 25.87 11.96
C GLU A 13 -17.02 24.36 11.74
N ALA A 14 -16.74 23.93 10.51
CA ALA A 14 -16.49 22.53 10.19
C ALA A 14 -15.21 21.98 10.84
N GLN A 15 -14.19 22.81 11.06
CA GLN A 15 -12.99 22.41 11.80
C GLN A 15 -13.25 22.19 13.30
N TYR A 16 -14.21 22.91 13.88
CA TYR A 16 -14.58 22.75 15.30
C TYR A 16 -15.35 21.46 15.57
N LEU A 17 -16.03 20.90 14.57
CA LEU A 17 -16.76 19.63 14.70
C LEU A 17 -15.85 18.40 14.89
N VAL A 18 -14.55 18.53 14.62
CA VAL A 18 -13.53 17.49 14.89
C VAL A 18 -12.73 17.82 16.17
N SER A 19 -13.21 18.77 16.98
CA SER A 19 -12.55 19.15 18.23
C SER A 19 -12.68 18.05 19.30
N GLY A 20 -11.71 18.00 20.21
CA GLY A 20 -11.63 17.00 21.29
C GLY A 20 -12.94 16.80 22.07
N PRO A 21 -13.68 17.84 22.47
CA PRO A 21 -14.94 17.71 23.19
C PRO A 21 -16.02 16.94 22.43
N VAL A 22 -16.15 17.18 21.12
CA VAL A 22 -17.13 16.47 20.27
C VAL A 22 -16.72 15.00 20.16
N LEU A 23 -15.44 14.72 19.91
CA LEU A 23 -14.94 13.34 19.82
C LEU A 23 -15.10 12.58 21.15
N GLU A 24 -14.94 13.25 22.28
CA GLU A 24 -15.14 12.68 23.62
C GLU A 24 -16.61 12.35 23.88
N ALA A 25 -17.53 13.23 23.52
CA ALA A 25 -18.97 12.97 23.61
C ALA A 25 -19.39 11.77 22.75
N VAL A 26 -18.86 11.66 21.53
CA VAL A 26 -19.08 10.50 20.65
C VAL A 26 -18.49 9.23 21.25
N ALA A 27 -17.27 9.29 21.78
CA ALA A 27 -16.65 8.15 22.44
C ALA A 27 -17.45 7.66 23.66
N GLY A 28 -18.02 8.58 24.43
CA GLY A 28 -18.93 8.26 25.53
C GLY A 28 -20.22 7.57 25.08
N ALA A 29 -20.81 8.02 23.97
CA ALA A 29 -22.04 7.45 23.43
C ALA A 29 -21.84 6.06 22.81
N VAL A 30 -20.70 5.82 22.16
CA VAL A 30 -20.39 4.57 21.46
C VAL A 30 -19.64 3.57 22.36
N GLY A 31 -19.05 4.03 23.46
CA GLY A 31 -18.36 3.17 24.44
C GLY A 31 -16.96 2.73 24.03
N HIS A 32 -16.37 3.37 23.02
CA HIS A 32 -14.98 3.16 22.62
C HIS A 32 -14.34 4.47 22.14
N GLN A 33 -13.01 4.52 22.12
CA GLN A 33 -12.27 5.67 21.58
C GLN A 33 -12.61 5.88 20.09
N VAL A 34 -12.78 7.14 19.70
CA VAL A 34 -13.14 7.53 18.33
C VAL A 34 -12.04 8.39 17.74
N ASP A 35 -11.65 8.08 16.51
CA ASP A 35 -10.64 8.84 15.78
C ASP A 35 -11.33 9.92 14.92
N GLY A 36 -10.70 11.08 14.75
CA GLY A 36 -11.24 12.18 13.94
C GLY A 36 -11.52 11.80 12.49
N LYS A 37 -10.91 10.72 11.98
CA LYS A 37 -11.18 10.18 10.63
C LYS A 37 -12.57 9.54 10.48
N ASP A 38 -13.19 9.14 11.58
CA ASP A 38 -14.48 8.46 11.58
C ASP A 38 -15.65 9.46 11.55
N LEU A 39 -15.38 10.72 11.88
CA LEU A 39 -16.32 11.84 11.84
C LEU A 39 -15.97 12.79 10.69
N ARG A 40 -16.92 13.03 9.79
CA ARG A 40 -16.75 13.96 8.67
C ARG A 40 -17.86 14.98 8.66
N VAL A 41 -17.48 16.22 8.40
CA VAL A 41 -18.41 17.35 8.28
C VAL A 41 -18.27 17.93 6.89
N THR A 42 -19.39 18.20 6.26
CA THR A 42 -19.43 18.86 4.95
C THR A 42 -20.53 19.91 4.94
N ALA A 43 -20.20 21.10 4.47
CA ALA A 43 -21.18 22.14 4.20
C ALA A 43 -21.94 21.82 2.92
N THR A 44 -23.26 22.01 2.93
CA THR A 44 -24.04 21.97 1.70
C THR A 44 -23.87 23.31 0.96
N ALA A 45 -23.42 23.26 -0.29
CA ALA A 45 -23.11 24.45 -1.08
C ALA A 45 -24.29 25.43 -1.13
N ASN A 46 -23.98 26.73 -1.00
CA ASN A 46 -24.96 27.82 -0.96
C ASN A 46 -26.04 27.69 0.12
N SER A 47 -25.74 27.01 1.22
CA SER A 47 -26.69 26.85 2.33
C SER A 47 -26.01 26.98 3.69
N ARG A 48 -26.83 27.18 4.73
CA ARG A 48 -26.40 27.15 6.14
C ARG A 48 -26.56 25.75 6.77
N VAL A 49 -26.58 24.71 5.95
CA VAL A 49 -26.81 23.33 6.40
C VAL A 49 -25.47 22.59 6.44
N LEU A 50 -25.13 22.13 7.64
CA LEU A 50 -24.00 21.23 7.87
C LEU A 50 -24.49 19.78 7.78
N GLN A 51 -23.78 18.98 7.00
CA GLN A 51 -23.99 17.54 6.94
C GLN A 51 -22.91 16.86 7.77
N LEU A 52 -23.36 16.12 8.78
CA LEU A 52 -22.53 15.31 9.64
C LEU A 52 -22.57 13.85 9.18
N THR A 53 -21.42 13.20 9.10
CA THR A 53 -21.30 11.78 8.77
C THR A 53 -20.39 11.10 9.78
N TYR A 54 -20.92 10.10 10.49
CA TYR A 54 -20.14 9.25 11.38
C TYR A 54 -20.05 7.83 10.83
N ARG A 55 -18.86 7.22 10.89
CA ARG A 55 -18.60 5.86 10.42
C ARG A 55 -18.34 4.94 11.60
N ALA A 56 -19.08 3.83 11.64
CA ALA A 56 -18.91 2.78 12.63
C ALA A 56 -19.10 1.39 12.01
N TRP A 57 -18.70 0.35 12.76
CA TRP A 57 -18.85 -1.04 12.35
C TRP A 57 -20.29 -1.57 12.43
N SER A 58 -21.14 -0.91 13.23
CA SER A 58 -22.54 -1.28 13.38
C SER A 58 -23.45 -0.08 13.11
N SER A 59 -24.64 -0.36 12.56
CA SER A 59 -25.66 0.67 12.34
C SER A 59 -26.09 1.37 13.64
N ARG A 60 -26.08 0.65 14.76
CA ARG A 60 -26.44 1.19 16.08
C ARG A 60 -25.43 2.23 16.53
N ASP A 61 -24.15 1.90 16.45
CA ASP A 61 -23.05 2.78 16.85
C ASP A 61 -22.97 3.99 15.92
N ALA A 62 -23.24 3.80 14.62
CA ALA A 62 -23.27 4.88 13.64
C ALA A 62 -24.35 5.92 13.97
N VAL A 63 -25.55 5.47 14.36
CA VAL A 63 -26.65 6.37 14.79
C VAL A 63 -26.30 7.05 16.10
N ALA A 64 -25.92 6.29 17.13
CA ALA A 64 -25.60 6.84 18.45
C ALA A 64 -24.46 7.87 18.40
N GLY A 65 -23.39 7.57 17.64
CA GLY A 65 -22.28 8.48 17.46
C GLY A 65 -22.64 9.73 16.68
N ALA A 66 -23.50 9.64 15.65
CA ALA A 66 -23.97 10.80 14.90
C ALA A 66 -24.87 11.72 15.74
N GLU A 67 -25.77 11.15 16.56
CA GLU A 67 -26.63 11.92 17.48
C GLU A 67 -25.81 12.62 18.54
N ALA A 68 -24.87 11.91 19.18
CA ALA A 68 -23.99 12.46 20.20
C ALA A 68 -23.10 13.57 19.65
N ALA A 69 -22.56 13.38 18.44
CA ALA A 69 -21.77 14.42 17.77
C ALA A 69 -22.61 15.67 17.48
N ALA A 70 -23.85 15.49 17.01
CA ALA A 70 -24.75 16.60 16.73
C ALA A 70 -25.12 17.38 18.00
N SER A 71 -25.45 16.69 19.11
CA SER A 71 -25.79 17.37 20.37
C SER A 71 -24.56 18.10 20.93
N ALA A 72 -23.41 17.44 20.99
CA ALA A 72 -22.18 18.01 21.53
C ALA A 72 -21.73 19.25 20.74
N PHE A 73 -21.93 19.25 19.42
CA PHE A 73 -21.67 20.43 18.61
C PHE A 73 -22.60 21.60 18.93
N LEU A 74 -23.91 21.34 19.04
CA LEU A 74 -24.88 22.39 19.37
C LEU A 74 -24.62 22.97 20.76
N ASP A 75 -24.25 22.12 21.73
CA ASP A 75 -23.86 22.55 23.08
C ASP A 75 -22.59 23.42 23.04
N GLN A 76 -21.54 22.97 22.35
CA GLN A 76 -20.31 23.75 22.20
C GLN A 76 -20.54 25.10 21.50
N ARG A 77 -21.41 25.11 20.47
CA ARG A 77 -21.78 26.32 19.76
C ARG A 77 -22.56 27.27 20.67
N ARG A 78 -23.49 26.75 21.46
CA ARG A 78 -24.22 27.52 22.46
C ARG A 78 -23.28 28.16 23.47
N ASP A 79 -22.40 27.39 24.08
CA ASP A 79 -21.45 27.87 25.09
C ASP A 79 -20.57 28.99 24.52
N ARG A 80 -20.14 28.85 23.26
CA ARG A 80 -19.36 29.88 22.58
C ARG A 80 -20.16 31.15 22.35
N LEU A 81 -21.38 31.04 21.84
CA LEU A 81 -22.24 32.21 21.61
C LEU A 81 -22.59 32.91 22.92
N GLU A 82 -22.82 32.15 24.00
CA GLU A 82 -23.01 32.70 25.34
C GLU A 82 -21.74 33.42 25.82
N ALA A 83 -20.55 32.84 25.64
CA ALA A 83 -19.28 33.48 25.99
C ALA A 83 -19.01 34.76 25.17
N GLU A 84 -19.30 34.76 23.86
CA GLU A 84 -19.17 35.93 22.99
C GLU A 84 -20.14 37.04 23.41
N ARG A 85 -21.39 36.69 23.75
CA ARG A 85 -22.39 37.60 24.29
C ARG A 85 -21.92 38.22 25.62
N SER A 86 -21.50 37.41 26.58
CA SER A 86 -21.00 37.91 27.87
C SER A 86 -19.77 38.79 27.71
N ALA A 87 -18.87 38.47 26.78
CA ALA A 87 -17.72 39.32 26.47
C ALA A 87 -18.13 40.67 25.87
N ALA A 88 -19.15 40.69 25.01
CA ALA A 88 -19.73 41.90 24.45
C ALA A 88 -20.40 42.77 25.52
N GLU A 89 -21.20 42.17 26.41
CA GLU A 89 -21.83 42.84 27.56
C GLU A 89 -20.76 43.53 28.43
N VAL A 90 -19.74 42.79 28.89
CA VAL A 90 -18.63 43.33 29.71
C VAL A 90 -17.84 44.43 28.98
N SER A 91 -17.72 44.36 27.65
CA SER A 91 -17.07 45.40 26.85
C SER A 91 -17.91 46.68 26.80
N LEU A 92 -19.21 46.54 26.56
CA LEU A 92 -20.15 47.66 26.49
C LEU A 92 -20.36 48.32 27.86
N GLU A 93 -20.47 47.55 28.94
CA GLU A 93 -20.55 48.08 30.31
C GLU A 93 -19.34 48.94 30.66
N ARG A 94 -18.12 48.46 30.34
CA ARG A 94 -16.89 49.22 30.59
C ARG A 94 -16.86 50.54 29.81
N ARG A 95 -17.38 50.57 28.58
CA ARG A 95 -17.49 51.79 27.78
C ARG A 95 -18.53 52.74 28.38
N ALA A 96 -19.68 52.21 28.78
CA ALA A 96 -20.73 52.99 29.43
C ALA A 96 -20.24 53.62 30.74
N ASP A 97 -19.51 52.87 31.56
CA ASP A 97 -18.94 53.41 32.80
C ASP A 97 -17.88 54.48 32.56
N ALA A 98 -17.03 54.30 31.55
CA ALA A 98 -16.06 55.31 31.15
C ALA A 98 -16.75 56.62 30.69
N ALA A 99 -17.80 56.51 29.87
CA ALA A 99 -18.57 57.67 29.42
C ALA A 99 -19.34 58.34 30.59
N ARG A 100 -19.90 57.57 31.54
CA ARG A 100 -20.53 58.12 32.77
C ARG A 100 -19.53 58.92 33.61
N GLN A 101 -18.31 58.41 33.75
CA GLN A 101 -17.24 59.13 34.46
C GLN A 101 -16.83 60.41 33.72
N GLY A 102 -16.81 60.39 32.39
CA GLY A 102 -16.60 61.57 31.54
C GLY A 102 -17.63 62.67 31.83
N VAL A 103 -18.92 62.32 31.72
CA VAL A 103 -20.03 63.25 31.98
C VAL A 103 -19.96 63.83 33.40
N THR A 104 -19.70 62.98 34.40
CA THR A 104 -19.59 63.43 35.81
C THR A 104 -18.43 64.40 36.00
N ARG A 105 -17.28 64.16 35.34
CA ARG A 105 -16.12 65.04 35.40
C ARG A 105 -16.40 66.37 34.71
N SER A 106 -16.99 66.36 33.52
CA SER A 106 -17.35 67.59 32.80
C SER A 106 -18.36 68.41 33.60
N HIS A 107 -19.35 67.77 34.22
CA HIS A 107 -20.30 68.44 35.11
C HIS A 107 -19.61 69.11 36.32
N TYR A 108 -18.71 68.40 37.00
CA TYR A 108 -17.96 68.96 38.12
C TYR A 108 -17.14 70.19 37.71
N VAL A 109 -16.38 70.10 36.60
CA VAL A 109 -15.55 71.20 36.10
C VAL A 109 -16.40 72.41 35.72
N ILE A 110 -17.54 72.21 35.04
CA ILE A 110 -18.47 73.30 34.70
C ILE A 110 -18.97 73.98 35.99
N SER A 111 -19.41 73.20 36.98
CA SER A 111 -19.92 73.74 38.25
C SER A 111 -18.87 74.54 39.03
N GLU A 112 -17.61 74.08 39.02
CA GLU A 112 -16.51 74.77 39.67
C GLU A 112 -16.17 76.09 38.97
N LEU A 113 -16.10 76.08 37.64
CA LEU A 113 -15.86 77.28 36.84
C LEU A 113 -16.97 78.32 37.02
N GLU A 114 -18.24 77.90 37.01
CA GLU A 114 -19.39 78.78 37.23
C GLU A 114 -19.39 79.38 38.63
N SER A 115 -19.07 78.59 39.66
CA SER A 115 -18.96 79.11 41.03
C SER A 115 -17.85 80.16 41.15
N ARG A 116 -16.66 79.91 40.57
CA ARG A 116 -15.55 80.88 40.56
C ARG A 116 -15.91 82.15 39.79
N ALA A 117 -16.62 82.03 38.67
CA ALA A 117 -17.11 83.17 37.89
C ALA A 117 -18.05 84.05 38.72
N ALA A 118 -18.95 83.43 39.50
CA ALA A 118 -19.87 84.14 40.39
C ALA A 118 -19.14 84.89 41.52
N TYR A 119 -18.05 84.35 42.06
CA TYR A 119 -17.25 85.02 43.09
C TYR A 119 -16.35 86.14 42.56
N THR A 120 -15.81 85.99 41.34
CA THR A 120 -14.82 86.93 40.77
C THR A 120 -15.44 87.98 39.84
N GLY A 121 -16.68 87.79 39.40
CA GLY A 121 -17.36 88.66 38.44
C GLY A 121 -16.84 88.57 37.01
N GLN A 122 -15.91 87.65 36.72
CA GLN A 122 -15.36 87.44 35.38
C GLN A 122 -16.18 86.38 34.63
N PRO A 123 -16.65 86.66 33.39
CA PRO A 123 -17.37 85.68 32.60
C PRO A 123 -16.43 84.56 32.13
N VAL A 124 -16.87 83.31 32.31
CA VAL A 124 -16.17 82.10 31.83
C VAL A 124 -16.98 81.47 30.71
N ASP A 125 -16.34 81.13 29.58
CA ASP A 125 -17.00 80.42 28.47
C ASP A 125 -16.98 78.91 28.70
N THR A 126 -18.14 78.33 29.00
CA THR A 126 -18.33 76.89 29.22
C THR A 126 -18.97 76.16 28.02
N ARG A 127 -19.17 76.84 26.88
CA ARG A 127 -19.89 76.27 25.73
C ARG A 127 -19.27 74.99 25.18
N LEU A 128 -17.94 74.96 25.04
CA LEU A 128 -17.24 73.76 24.55
C LEU A 128 -17.38 72.58 25.52
N LEU A 129 -17.31 72.81 26.84
CA LEU A 129 -17.48 71.75 27.84
C LEU A 129 -18.91 71.23 27.87
N ARG A 130 -19.91 72.10 27.68
CA ARG A 130 -21.32 71.66 27.57
C ARG A 130 -21.56 70.84 26.30
N ALA A 131 -20.98 71.24 25.18
CA ALA A 131 -21.05 70.45 23.94
C ALA A 131 -20.42 69.05 24.11
N ASP A 132 -19.24 68.95 24.72
CA ASP A 132 -18.59 67.67 25.05
C ASP A 132 -19.44 66.81 26.00
N MET A 133 -20.06 67.42 27.01
CA MET A 133 -20.98 66.73 27.92
C MET A 133 -22.23 66.20 27.20
N GLU A 134 -22.80 66.97 26.28
CA GLU A 134 -23.94 66.56 25.46
C GLU A 134 -23.58 65.40 24.52
N GLU A 135 -22.41 65.44 23.90
CA GLU A 135 -21.89 64.35 23.05
C GLU A 135 -21.71 63.05 23.84
N GLN A 136 -21.03 63.10 24.99
CA GLN A 136 -20.84 61.93 25.86
C GLN A 136 -22.16 61.39 26.42
N SER A 137 -23.14 62.27 26.67
CA SER A 137 -24.49 61.85 27.09
C SER A 137 -25.25 61.16 25.95
N GLY A 138 -25.05 61.59 24.71
CA GLY A 138 -25.56 60.92 23.51
C GLY A 138 -24.96 59.52 23.36
N GLU A 139 -23.63 59.39 23.45
CA GLU A 139 -22.92 58.11 23.41
C GLU A 139 -23.43 57.14 24.49
N LEU A 140 -23.69 57.64 25.71
CA LEU A 140 -24.29 56.83 26.78
C LEU A 140 -25.67 56.27 26.41
N GLY A 141 -26.49 57.07 25.73
CA GLY A 141 -27.79 56.63 25.22
C GLY A 141 -27.65 55.50 24.20
N GLU A 142 -26.72 55.64 23.26
CA GLU A 142 -26.41 54.61 22.25
C GLU A 142 -25.85 53.33 22.87
N LEU A 143 -24.90 53.44 23.81
CA LEU A 143 -24.32 52.31 24.53
C LEU A 143 -25.36 51.57 25.38
N SER A 144 -26.29 52.31 26.01
CA SER A 144 -27.37 51.71 26.78
C SER A 144 -28.34 50.95 25.86
N ALA A 145 -28.70 51.52 24.71
CA ALA A 145 -29.52 50.83 23.71
C ALA A 145 -28.82 49.58 23.16
N ALA A 146 -27.51 49.65 22.91
CA ALA A 146 -26.71 48.51 22.49
C ALA A 146 -26.65 47.40 23.55
N LEU A 147 -26.48 47.76 24.83
CA LEU A 147 -26.55 46.81 25.94
C LEU A 147 -27.90 46.10 25.99
N TYR A 148 -29.01 46.85 25.94
CA TYR A 148 -30.34 46.26 25.92
C TYR A 148 -30.58 45.35 24.70
N ALA A 149 -29.99 45.67 23.56
CA ALA A 149 -30.09 44.83 22.37
C ALA A 149 -29.34 43.50 22.54
N VAL A 150 -28.13 43.52 23.11
CA VAL A 150 -27.34 42.32 23.38
C VAL A 150 -28.00 41.48 24.49
N GLU A 151 -28.51 42.12 25.54
CA GLU A 151 -29.13 41.44 26.68
C GLU A 151 -30.41 40.69 26.27
N ASN A 152 -31.19 41.26 25.34
CA ASN A 152 -32.41 40.65 24.84
C ASN A 152 -32.19 39.74 23.61
N GLN A 153 -30.97 39.62 23.10
CA GLN A 153 -30.68 38.73 21.99
C GLN A 153 -30.68 37.28 22.48
N SER A 154 -31.63 36.47 21.97
CA SER A 154 -31.64 35.04 22.24
C SER A 154 -30.46 34.35 21.54
N VAL A 155 -29.76 33.48 22.26
CA VAL A 155 -28.71 32.63 21.69
C VAL A 155 -29.38 31.44 21.00
N ASP A 156 -29.24 31.36 19.68
CA ASP A 156 -29.69 30.23 18.87
C ASP A 156 -28.49 29.43 18.35
N PRO A 157 -28.21 28.24 18.92
CA PRO A 157 -27.14 27.37 18.43
C PRO A 157 -27.51 26.64 17.13
N GLY A 158 -28.75 26.74 16.65
CA GLY A 158 -29.29 25.98 15.54
C GLY A 158 -29.95 24.68 15.98
N GLU A 159 -30.47 23.94 15.00
CA GLU A 159 -31.26 22.72 15.24
C GLU A 159 -30.90 21.59 14.27
N VAL A 160 -31.23 20.37 14.69
CA VAL A 160 -31.08 19.18 13.84
C VAL A 160 -32.29 19.08 12.90
N LEU A 161 -32.10 19.49 11.65
CA LEU A 161 -33.15 19.44 10.61
C LEU A 161 -33.58 18.01 10.25
N ARG A 162 -32.65 17.05 10.28
CA ARG A 162 -32.89 15.65 9.92
C ARG A 162 -32.06 14.74 10.82
N GLY A 163 -32.74 13.77 11.44
CA GLY A 163 -32.08 12.75 12.25
C GLY A 163 -31.16 11.83 11.42
N PRO A 164 -30.31 11.05 12.10
CA PRO A 164 -29.34 10.19 11.42
C PRO A 164 -30.03 9.07 10.64
N PHE A 165 -29.47 8.75 9.48
CA PHE A 165 -29.83 7.58 8.70
C PHE A 165 -28.56 6.80 8.35
N THR A 166 -28.69 5.49 8.25
CA THR A 166 -27.55 4.60 8.01
C THR A 166 -27.44 4.23 6.54
N ARG A 167 -26.20 4.10 6.07
CA ARG A 167 -25.87 3.59 4.73
C ARG A 167 -24.64 2.70 4.84
N THR A 168 -24.75 1.48 4.35
CA THR A 168 -23.62 0.56 4.26
C THR A 168 -22.71 0.96 3.10
N ASP A 169 -21.41 1.04 3.37
CA ASP A 169 -20.38 1.27 2.34
C ASP A 169 -19.77 -0.07 1.92
N ASP A 170 -20.44 -0.78 1.00
CA ASP A 170 -19.98 -2.08 0.48
C ASP A 170 -18.85 -1.93 -0.55
N SER A 171 -18.46 -0.71 -0.92
CA SER A 171 -17.53 -0.47 -2.04
C SER A 171 -16.13 -1.04 -1.81
N ARG A 172 -15.72 -1.21 -0.54
CA ARG A 172 -14.38 -1.69 -0.20
C ARG A 172 -14.22 -3.19 -0.42
N ILE A 173 -15.28 -3.97 -0.20
CA ILE A 173 -15.23 -5.44 -0.32
C ILE A 173 -14.83 -5.84 -1.73
N TYR A 174 -15.35 -5.15 -2.75
CA TYR A 174 -15.01 -5.43 -4.14
C TYR A 174 -13.55 -5.08 -4.48
N ILE A 175 -13.04 -3.95 -3.96
CA ILE A 175 -11.67 -3.51 -4.20
C ILE A 175 -10.67 -4.46 -3.52
N ASP A 176 -10.96 -4.88 -2.28
CA ASP A 176 -10.13 -5.81 -1.52
C ASP A 176 -10.14 -7.21 -2.14
N ALA A 177 -11.29 -7.68 -2.64
CA ALA A 177 -11.39 -8.96 -3.33
C ALA A 177 -10.60 -8.97 -4.65
N VAL A 178 -10.74 -7.92 -5.47
CA VAL A 178 -10.05 -7.82 -6.77
C VAL A 178 -8.53 -7.66 -6.58
N SER A 179 -8.11 -6.83 -5.63
CA SER A 179 -6.69 -6.65 -5.33
C SER A 179 -6.06 -7.91 -4.75
N GLY A 180 -6.74 -8.60 -3.84
CA GLY A 180 -6.31 -9.90 -3.31
C GLY A 180 -6.17 -10.96 -4.40
N ALA A 181 -7.12 -11.03 -5.34
CA ALA A 181 -7.06 -11.95 -6.48
C ALA A 181 -5.86 -11.65 -7.40
N LEU A 182 -5.57 -10.37 -7.67
CA LEU A 182 -4.42 -9.95 -8.49
C LEU A 182 -3.09 -10.33 -7.82
N VAL A 183 -2.95 -10.07 -6.52
CA VAL A 183 -1.77 -10.43 -5.74
C VAL A 183 -1.58 -11.94 -5.71
N GLY A 184 -2.66 -12.71 -5.52
CA GLY A 184 -2.65 -14.17 -5.58
C GLY A 184 -2.19 -14.70 -6.94
N LEU A 185 -2.66 -14.09 -8.03
CA LEU A 185 -2.26 -14.45 -9.39
C LEU A 185 -0.77 -14.19 -9.62
N LEU A 186 -0.27 -13.01 -9.20
CA LEU A 186 1.14 -12.65 -9.33
C LEU A 186 2.04 -13.58 -8.52
N ALA A 187 1.65 -13.91 -7.29
CA ALA A 187 2.37 -14.87 -6.45
C ALA A 187 2.38 -16.27 -7.07
N GLY A 188 1.24 -16.74 -7.59
CA GLY A 188 1.12 -18.01 -8.29
C GLY A 188 2.01 -18.09 -9.54
N LEU A 189 2.06 -17.01 -10.33
CA LEU A 189 2.92 -16.92 -11.51
C LEU A 189 4.40 -16.93 -11.13
N GLY A 190 4.79 -16.16 -10.11
CA GLY A 190 6.16 -16.16 -9.58
C GLY A 190 6.60 -17.54 -9.10
N LEU A 191 5.73 -18.26 -8.40
CA LEU A 191 6.00 -19.62 -7.93
C LEU A 191 6.09 -20.63 -9.09
N ALA A 192 5.25 -20.50 -10.11
CA ALA A 192 5.32 -21.30 -11.32
C ALA A 192 6.65 -21.09 -12.07
N LEU A 193 7.08 -19.83 -12.25
CA LEU A 193 8.36 -19.50 -12.88
C LEU A 193 9.55 -20.01 -12.06
N ALA A 194 9.54 -19.83 -10.75
CA ALA A 194 10.59 -20.36 -9.87
C ALA A 194 10.67 -21.89 -9.94
N ARG A 195 9.54 -22.57 -10.09
CA ARG A 195 9.49 -24.03 -10.25
C ARG A 195 10.05 -24.47 -11.60
N ASP A 196 9.77 -23.73 -12.67
CA ASP A 196 10.29 -24.02 -14.00
C ASP A 196 11.81 -23.79 -14.08
N LEU A 197 12.30 -22.69 -13.51
CA LEU A 197 13.74 -22.39 -13.41
C LEU A 197 14.50 -23.41 -12.56
N ARG A 198 13.89 -23.97 -11.51
CA ARG A 198 14.49 -25.06 -10.72
C ARG A 198 14.50 -26.40 -11.46
N SER A 199 13.73 -26.55 -12.55
CA SER A 199 13.63 -27.77 -13.34
C SER A 199 14.43 -27.71 -14.66
N LEU A 200 15.69 -27.25 -14.61
CA LEU A 200 16.67 -27.33 -15.71
C LEU A 200 17.10 -28.78 -16.01
N ARG A 201 16.15 -29.58 -16.50
CA ARG A 201 16.33 -30.97 -16.93
C ARG A 201 16.75 -31.03 -18.39
N LEU A 202 17.62 -31.99 -18.73
CA LEU A 202 18.07 -32.26 -20.09
C LEU A 202 17.03 -33.05 -20.88
N SER A 203 15.77 -32.59 -20.89
CA SER A 203 14.63 -33.31 -21.48
C SER A 203 14.78 -33.58 -22.99
N ARG A 204 15.56 -32.76 -23.71
CA ARG A 204 15.82 -32.89 -25.15
C ARG A 204 17.32 -32.83 -25.43
N ALA A 205 17.77 -33.60 -26.42
CA ALA A 205 19.17 -33.60 -26.86
C ALA A 205 19.65 -32.21 -27.33
N THR A 206 18.77 -31.43 -27.95
CA THR A 206 19.07 -30.04 -28.38
C THR A 206 19.33 -29.07 -27.23
N ARG A 207 18.95 -29.43 -25.99
CA ARG A 207 19.22 -28.62 -24.80
C ARG A 207 20.54 -28.98 -24.12
N VAL A 208 21.25 -30.01 -24.57
CA VAL A 208 22.51 -30.46 -23.94
C VAL A 208 23.59 -29.39 -24.10
N THR A 209 23.98 -29.08 -25.34
CA THR A 209 25.03 -28.08 -25.62
C THR A 209 24.77 -26.69 -25.03
N PRO A 210 23.58 -26.06 -25.14
CA PRO A 210 23.35 -24.74 -24.57
C PRO A 210 23.26 -24.72 -23.04
N LEU A 211 22.93 -25.85 -22.37
CA LEU A 211 22.81 -25.88 -20.91
C LEU A 211 24.07 -26.40 -20.21
N THR A 212 24.86 -27.27 -20.84
CA THR A 212 26.08 -27.85 -20.26
C THR A 212 27.37 -27.30 -20.86
N GLY A 213 27.32 -26.62 -22.01
CA GLY A 213 28.52 -26.21 -22.75
C GLY A 213 29.31 -27.37 -23.37
N LEU A 214 28.85 -28.62 -23.22
CA LEU A 214 29.50 -29.81 -23.75
C LEU A 214 28.94 -30.17 -25.13
N PRO A 215 29.78 -30.64 -26.07
CA PRO A 215 29.32 -31.08 -27.37
C PRO A 215 28.44 -32.34 -27.25
N LEU A 216 27.32 -32.36 -27.98
CA LEU A 216 26.46 -33.52 -28.09
C LEU A 216 27.06 -34.47 -29.13
N LEU A 217 27.49 -35.66 -28.71
CA LEU A 217 28.12 -36.65 -29.59
C LEU A 217 27.07 -37.50 -30.33
N ALA A 218 25.98 -37.85 -29.65
CA ALA A 218 24.84 -38.51 -30.27
C ALA A 218 23.55 -38.32 -29.45
N ALA A 219 22.42 -38.33 -30.16
CA ALA A 219 21.10 -38.51 -29.59
C ALA A 219 20.59 -39.91 -29.99
N ALA A 220 20.50 -40.82 -29.03
CA ALA A 220 20.09 -42.20 -29.23
C ALA A 220 18.69 -42.41 -28.65
N ASP A 221 17.77 -42.99 -29.43
CA ASP A 221 16.43 -43.35 -28.94
C ASP A 221 16.39 -44.72 -28.26
N ASP A 222 17.43 -45.54 -28.47
CA ASP A 222 17.56 -46.88 -27.90
C ASP A 222 19.05 -47.23 -27.64
N PRO A 223 19.39 -47.94 -26.56
CA PRO A 223 20.74 -48.48 -26.30
C PRO A 223 21.36 -49.30 -27.43
N GLN A 224 20.58 -49.87 -28.35
CA GLN A 224 21.10 -50.63 -29.50
C GLN A 224 21.14 -49.80 -30.81
N SER A 225 20.91 -48.49 -30.74
CA SER A 225 20.87 -47.66 -31.94
C SER A 225 22.24 -47.53 -32.62
N ALA A 226 22.26 -47.56 -33.96
CA ALA A 226 23.47 -47.37 -34.75
C ALA A 226 24.17 -46.03 -34.44
N ALA A 227 23.40 -44.99 -34.08
CA ALA A 227 23.92 -43.69 -33.67
C ALA A 227 24.74 -43.74 -32.36
N LEU A 228 24.37 -44.61 -31.42
CA LEU A 228 25.15 -44.85 -30.20
C LEU A 228 26.46 -45.56 -30.53
N TYR A 229 26.40 -46.62 -31.36
CA TYR A 229 27.59 -47.36 -31.78
C TYR A 229 28.57 -46.47 -32.54
N SER A 230 28.10 -45.68 -33.51
CA SER A 230 28.95 -44.77 -34.28
C SER A 230 29.59 -43.71 -33.40
N ALA A 231 28.84 -43.13 -32.45
CA ALA A 231 29.37 -42.14 -31.52
C ALA A 231 30.36 -42.74 -30.52
N ALA A 232 30.12 -43.96 -30.04
CA ALA A 232 31.07 -44.67 -29.17
C ALA A 232 32.38 -44.97 -29.91
N HIS A 233 32.32 -45.45 -31.15
CA HIS A 233 33.51 -45.69 -31.97
C HIS A 233 34.26 -44.39 -32.33
N ALA A 234 33.54 -43.32 -32.65
CA ALA A 234 34.13 -42.00 -32.91
C ALA A 234 34.79 -41.43 -31.64
N ALA A 235 34.12 -41.49 -30.49
CA ALA A 235 34.69 -41.04 -29.23
C ALA A 235 35.94 -41.84 -28.86
N ALA A 236 35.91 -43.17 -29.06
CA ALA A 236 37.07 -44.03 -28.86
C ALA A 236 38.22 -43.67 -29.82
N ALA A 237 37.92 -43.14 -31.03
CA ALA A 237 38.94 -42.70 -31.99
C ALA A 237 39.60 -41.39 -31.58
N HIS A 238 38.86 -40.57 -30.84
CA HIS A 238 39.34 -39.32 -30.24
C HIS A 238 39.88 -39.50 -28.82
N GLY A 239 40.25 -40.73 -28.42
CA GLY A 239 40.93 -41.02 -27.16
C GLY A 239 40.02 -41.23 -25.95
N ALA A 240 38.72 -41.48 -26.16
CA ALA A 240 37.86 -41.93 -25.06
C ALA A 240 38.29 -43.31 -24.57
N THR A 241 38.51 -43.43 -23.27
CA THR A 241 38.89 -44.66 -22.57
C THR A 241 37.78 -45.14 -21.66
N THR A 242 37.00 -44.21 -21.08
CA THR A 242 35.95 -44.54 -20.11
C THR A 242 34.61 -43.90 -20.45
N SER A 243 33.50 -44.54 -20.06
CA SER A 243 32.19 -43.91 -20.03
C SER A 243 31.74 -43.64 -18.60
N LEU A 244 31.08 -42.51 -18.38
CA LEU A 244 30.54 -42.14 -17.08
C LEU A 244 29.04 -41.90 -17.18
N LEU A 245 28.32 -42.54 -16.28
CA LEU A 245 26.87 -42.46 -16.21
C LEU A 245 26.46 -41.19 -15.45
N ALA A 246 25.82 -40.25 -16.15
CA ALA A 246 25.23 -39.05 -15.57
C ALA A 246 23.69 -39.11 -15.50
N GLY A 247 23.09 -40.29 -15.74
CA GLY A 247 21.64 -40.54 -15.69
C GLY A 247 21.28 -41.79 -14.91
N ALA A 248 20.11 -41.80 -14.26
CA ALA A 248 19.72 -42.92 -13.40
C ALA A 248 18.83 -43.97 -14.11
N SER A 249 18.39 -43.71 -15.34
CA SER A 249 17.41 -44.55 -16.02
C SER A 249 18.00 -45.87 -16.54
N ARG A 250 17.15 -46.90 -16.63
CA ARG A 250 17.50 -48.22 -17.21
C ARG A 250 18.12 -48.11 -18.63
N PRO A 251 17.58 -47.34 -19.59
CA PRO A 251 18.20 -47.19 -20.91
C PRO A 251 19.57 -46.50 -20.86
N ALA A 252 19.77 -45.52 -19.98
CA ALA A 252 21.07 -44.88 -19.80
C ALA A 252 22.12 -45.85 -19.26
N ARG A 253 21.76 -46.72 -18.30
CA ARG A 253 22.65 -47.78 -17.81
C ARG A 253 22.98 -48.81 -18.89
N ALA A 254 21.99 -49.21 -19.69
CA ALA A 254 22.20 -50.13 -20.80
C ALA A 254 23.14 -49.52 -21.86
N ALA A 255 22.92 -48.26 -22.21
CA ALA A 255 23.76 -47.49 -23.11
C ALA A 255 25.19 -47.31 -22.58
N SER A 256 25.36 -47.00 -21.29
CA SER A 256 26.67 -46.90 -20.66
C SER A 256 27.43 -48.21 -20.78
N ARG A 257 26.78 -49.36 -20.49
CA ARG A 257 27.41 -50.69 -20.65
C ARG A 257 27.81 -50.99 -22.09
N THR A 258 26.99 -50.63 -23.07
CA THR A 258 27.35 -50.81 -24.49
C THR A 258 28.52 -49.92 -24.89
N VAL A 259 28.58 -48.67 -24.40
CA VAL A 259 29.72 -47.78 -24.64
C VAL A 259 30.97 -48.34 -23.96
N ASP A 260 30.88 -48.74 -22.69
CA ASP A 260 32.00 -49.36 -21.94
C ASP A 260 32.53 -50.62 -22.63
N ALA A 261 31.65 -51.47 -23.18
CA ALA A 261 32.07 -52.66 -23.92
C ALA A 261 32.85 -52.30 -25.20
N ILE A 262 32.46 -51.24 -25.91
CA ILE A 262 33.15 -50.76 -27.11
C ILE A 262 34.49 -50.11 -26.75
N LEU A 263 34.51 -49.30 -25.68
CA LEU A 263 35.72 -48.63 -25.21
C LEU A 263 36.75 -49.63 -24.69
N SER A 264 36.36 -50.59 -23.85
CA SER A 264 37.26 -51.62 -23.32
C SER A 264 37.83 -52.55 -24.40
N HIS A 265 37.06 -52.89 -25.44
CA HIS A 265 37.58 -53.64 -26.58
C HIS A 265 38.69 -52.87 -27.33
N ARG A 266 38.57 -51.53 -27.39
CA ARG A 266 39.58 -50.67 -28.01
C ARG A 266 40.74 -50.33 -27.08
N GLU A 267 40.52 -50.18 -25.78
CA GLU A 267 41.60 -50.03 -24.79
C GLU A 267 42.54 -51.23 -24.82
N ASN A 268 42.04 -52.45 -25.02
CA ASN A 268 42.91 -53.62 -25.19
C ASN A 268 43.74 -53.55 -26.48
N ALA A 269 43.25 -52.89 -27.53
CA ALA A 269 43.97 -52.67 -28.78
C ALA A 269 44.93 -51.47 -28.75
N LEU A 270 44.56 -50.40 -28.03
CA LEU A 270 45.33 -49.16 -27.89
C LEU A 270 46.30 -49.20 -26.71
N GLY A 271 46.04 -49.98 -25.67
CA GLY A 271 46.92 -50.15 -24.50
C GLY A 271 48.24 -50.84 -24.85
N LEU A 272 48.30 -51.51 -26.00
CA LEU A 272 49.54 -52.00 -26.62
C LEU A 272 50.34 -50.90 -27.34
N LEU A 273 49.71 -49.78 -27.71
CA LEU A 273 50.34 -48.66 -28.44
C LEU A 273 50.58 -47.41 -27.56
N ALA A 274 49.70 -47.16 -26.59
CA ALA A 274 49.71 -45.96 -25.75
C ALA A 274 50.70 -46.00 -24.59
N ARG A 275 51.34 -47.16 -24.33
CA ARG A 275 52.34 -47.29 -23.27
C ARG A 275 53.67 -46.60 -23.61
N GLU A 276 53.85 -46.12 -24.85
CA GLU A 276 55.08 -45.47 -25.33
C GLU A 276 54.98 -43.94 -25.52
N GLU A 277 53.79 -43.34 -25.62
CA GLU A 277 53.66 -41.88 -25.79
C GLU A 277 53.51 -41.13 -24.45
N LYS A 278 54.57 -40.41 -24.05
CA LYS A 278 54.52 -39.43 -22.97
C LYS A 278 53.55 -38.30 -23.33
N GLY A 279 52.38 -38.25 -22.68
CA GLY A 279 51.41 -37.16 -22.83
C GLY A 279 49.95 -37.58 -23.07
N PHE A 280 49.65 -38.88 -23.05
CA PHE A 280 48.28 -39.37 -23.21
C PHE A 280 47.37 -38.93 -22.05
N VAL A 281 46.39 -38.07 -22.34
CA VAL A 281 45.34 -37.69 -21.40
C VAL A 281 44.11 -38.57 -21.68
N PRO A 282 43.65 -39.41 -20.74
CA PRO A 282 42.48 -40.25 -20.94
C PRO A 282 41.23 -39.40 -21.19
N GLY A 283 40.43 -39.78 -22.18
CA GLY A 283 39.15 -39.13 -22.50
C GLY A 283 37.95 -39.86 -21.86
N ALA A 284 36.92 -39.12 -21.46
CA ALA A 284 35.66 -39.68 -20.97
C ALA A 284 34.45 -39.21 -21.78
N VAL A 285 33.46 -40.09 -21.92
CA VAL A 285 32.16 -39.79 -22.52
C VAL A 285 31.07 -39.86 -21.45
N LEU A 286 30.22 -38.84 -21.37
CA LEU A 286 29.11 -38.81 -20.42
C LEU A 286 27.84 -39.38 -21.08
N VAL A 287 27.19 -40.34 -20.43
CA VAL A 287 25.89 -40.85 -20.86
C VAL A 287 24.79 -40.23 -19.99
N ALA A 288 23.95 -39.40 -20.58
CA ALA A 288 22.87 -38.68 -19.91
C ALA A 288 21.48 -39.08 -20.45
N ASP A 289 20.44 -38.84 -19.65
CA ASP A 289 19.06 -39.15 -20.03
C ASP A 289 18.13 -37.93 -19.86
N PRO A 290 16.86 -37.99 -20.34
CA PRO A 290 15.90 -36.88 -20.22
C PRO A 290 15.57 -36.47 -18.78
N ARG A 291 15.93 -37.28 -17.77
CA ARG A 291 15.70 -37.01 -16.36
C ARG A 291 16.95 -36.47 -15.66
N SER A 292 18.13 -36.60 -16.27
CA SER A 292 19.37 -35.99 -15.79
C SER A 292 19.22 -34.48 -15.67
N ARG A 293 19.60 -33.94 -14.52
CA ARG A 293 19.66 -32.48 -14.31
C ARG A 293 20.98 -31.96 -14.86
N THR A 294 20.95 -30.74 -15.39
CA THR A 294 22.13 -30.06 -15.91
C THR A 294 23.26 -29.99 -14.86
N LYS A 295 22.90 -29.71 -13.59
CA LYS A 295 23.85 -29.68 -12.47
C LYS A 295 24.56 -31.01 -12.21
N ASP A 296 23.85 -32.13 -12.39
CA ASP A 296 24.41 -33.47 -12.14
C ASP A 296 25.42 -33.82 -13.23
N VAL A 297 25.09 -33.53 -14.50
CA VAL A 297 25.98 -33.75 -15.64
C VAL A 297 27.23 -32.88 -15.55
N LEU A 298 27.08 -31.57 -15.24
CA LEU A 298 28.20 -30.67 -15.02
C LEU A 298 29.04 -31.06 -13.80
N GLY A 299 28.40 -31.53 -12.74
CA GLY A 299 29.09 -31.99 -11.53
C GLY A 299 29.94 -33.23 -11.79
N VAL A 300 29.44 -34.17 -12.61
CA VAL A 300 30.25 -35.31 -13.06
C VAL A 300 31.38 -34.83 -13.95
N ALA A 301 31.10 -34.00 -14.96
CA ALA A 301 32.12 -33.49 -15.88
C ALA A 301 33.30 -32.82 -15.15
N ARG A 302 33.01 -31.89 -14.22
CA ARG A 302 34.03 -31.18 -13.46
C ARG A 302 34.85 -32.08 -12.55
N ARG A 303 34.22 -33.09 -11.92
CA ARG A 303 34.95 -34.06 -11.10
C ARG A 303 35.91 -34.90 -11.95
N THR A 304 35.47 -35.28 -13.14
CA THR A 304 36.26 -36.06 -14.10
C THR A 304 37.44 -35.26 -14.64
N GLU A 305 37.21 -34.00 -15.02
CA GLU A 305 38.28 -33.09 -15.45
C GLU A 305 39.27 -32.81 -14.32
N GLY A 306 38.78 -32.61 -13.08
CA GLY A 306 39.62 -32.45 -11.90
C GLY A 306 40.46 -33.70 -11.55
N ALA A 307 40.05 -34.88 -12.01
CA ALA A 307 40.81 -36.12 -11.90
C ALA A 307 41.80 -36.34 -13.06
N GLY A 308 41.96 -35.36 -13.96
CA GLY A 308 42.89 -35.42 -15.10
C GLY A 308 42.34 -36.16 -16.32
N VAL A 309 41.02 -36.36 -16.42
CA VAL A 309 40.37 -37.04 -17.54
C VAL A 309 39.56 -36.03 -18.37
N ARG A 310 39.85 -35.91 -19.67
CA ARG A 310 39.18 -34.91 -20.54
C ARG A 310 37.79 -35.37 -20.94
N VAL A 311 36.76 -34.56 -20.67
CA VAL A 311 35.39 -34.90 -21.11
C VAL A 311 35.21 -34.53 -22.58
N LEU A 312 35.00 -35.54 -23.43
CA LEU A 312 34.90 -35.37 -24.88
C LEU A 312 33.51 -34.94 -25.35
N GLY A 313 32.47 -35.26 -24.57
CA GLY A 313 31.10 -34.86 -24.87
C GLY A 313 30.06 -35.74 -24.20
N VAL A 314 28.79 -35.49 -24.55
CA VAL A 314 27.63 -36.15 -23.95
C VAL A 314 26.88 -36.96 -25.00
N ILE A 315 26.55 -38.21 -24.68
CA ILE A 315 25.57 -39.04 -25.41
C ILE A 315 24.25 -38.94 -24.67
N HIS A 316 23.21 -38.44 -25.35
CA HIS A 316 21.86 -38.32 -24.80
C HIS A 316 21.00 -39.50 -25.21
N VAL A 317 20.56 -40.30 -24.25
CA VAL A 317 19.79 -41.52 -24.51
C VAL A 317 18.36 -41.34 -24.05
N ARG A 318 17.44 -41.28 -25.01
CA ARG A 318 16.00 -41.20 -24.76
C ARG A 318 15.44 -42.59 -24.51
N ARG A 319 14.35 -42.67 -23.75
CA ARG A 319 13.55 -43.90 -23.68
C ARG A 319 12.80 -44.06 -25.01
N PRO A 320 12.78 -45.26 -25.61
CA PRO A 320 11.99 -45.47 -26.82
C PRO A 320 10.53 -45.11 -26.52
N ARG A 321 9.96 -44.22 -27.34
CA ARG A 321 8.50 -44.07 -27.37
C ARG A 321 7.98 -45.46 -27.68
N ARG A 322 7.19 -46.07 -26.78
CA ARG A 322 6.42 -47.27 -27.12
C ARG A 322 5.59 -46.90 -28.34
N SER A 323 6.09 -47.26 -29.53
CA SER A 323 5.32 -47.12 -30.75
C SER A 323 4.06 -47.95 -30.54
N LEU A 324 2.91 -47.33 -30.73
CA LEU A 324 1.57 -47.92 -30.77
C LEU A 324 1.41 -48.98 -31.89
N ARG A 325 2.48 -49.69 -32.28
CA ARG A 325 2.48 -50.78 -33.27
C ARG A 325 1.91 -52.10 -32.73
N ARG A 326 1.29 -52.12 -31.55
CA ARG A 326 0.54 -53.29 -31.02
C ARG A 326 -0.97 -53.26 -31.30
N LEU A 327 -1.49 -52.28 -32.03
CA LEU A 327 -2.91 -52.21 -32.41
C LEU A 327 -3.24 -52.73 -33.82
N LEU A 328 -2.25 -53.17 -34.60
CA LEU A 328 -2.48 -53.85 -35.88
C LEU A 328 -2.04 -55.31 -35.78
N ARG A 329 -2.70 -56.08 -34.92
CA ARG A 329 -2.85 -57.51 -35.17
C ARG A 329 -4.08 -57.66 -36.08
N PRO A 330 -3.98 -58.25 -37.28
CA PRO A 330 -5.18 -58.64 -38.01
C PRO A 330 -5.94 -59.62 -37.12
N ARG A 331 -7.21 -59.29 -36.86
CA ARG A 331 -8.19 -60.22 -36.31
C ARG A 331 -8.31 -61.34 -37.36
N ASN A 332 -7.65 -62.47 -37.13
CA ASN A 332 -7.84 -63.65 -37.96
C ASN A 332 -9.33 -64.02 -37.91
N ALA A 333 -9.98 -63.97 -39.07
CA ALA A 333 -11.22 -64.67 -39.30
C ALA A 333 -10.92 -66.16 -39.40
N ARG A 334 -11.45 -66.93 -38.44
CA ARG A 334 -12.02 -68.27 -38.60
C ARG A 334 -12.59 -68.70 -37.26
#